data_AF-A0AA95JHP8-F1
#
_entry.id   AF-A0AA95JHP8-F1
#
_cell.length_a   1.000
_cell.length_b   1.000
_cell.length_c   1.000
_cell.angle_alpha   90.00
_cell.angle_beta   90.00
_cell.angle_gamma   90.00
#
_symmetry.space_group_name_H-M   'P 1'
#
loop_
_entity.id
_entity.type
_entity.pdbx_description
1 polymer ?
#
loop_
_entity_poly.entity_id
_entity_poly.type
_entity_poly.pdbx_seq_one_letter_code
_entity_poly.pdbx_strand_id
1 'polypeptide(L)'
;MGRRQGGREGLILAAFDLIIFDYDGVVADSELLNNTILADLLTDVGMPTTLDDALSAYVGKRWLDCLALIEARFGPCPEGLHDEWTRRCHARAPVELAPVAGALDFLESRGERRCIASSSPLDWITMGLTRFGLASTFGGPVSVRPSTSPVASPTPTCSCMPPPKCRPIPPERL
;
A
#
# COMPACT_ATOMS: atom_id res chain seq x y z
N MET A 1 17.19 51.61 -23.33
CA MET A 1 18.15 50.49 -23.30
C MET A 1 18.40 50.14 -21.83
N GLY A 2 17.92 49.00 -21.34
CA GLY A 2 18.04 48.63 -19.93
C GLY A 2 17.22 47.37 -19.64
N ARG A 3 17.77 46.22 -20.03
CA ARG A 3 17.11 44.91 -19.94
C ARG A 3 16.85 44.56 -18.47
N ARG A 4 15.59 44.28 -18.15
CA ARG A 4 15.24 43.37 -17.04
C ARG A 4 15.63 41.97 -17.50
N GLN A 5 16.61 41.34 -16.85
CA GLN A 5 16.78 39.89 -16.96
C GLN A 5 16.23 39.29 -15.66
N GLY A 6 15.07 38.66 -15.78
CA GLY A 6 14.47 37.85 -14.74
C GLY A 6 15.31 36.58 -14.54
N GLY A 7 15.52 36.23 -13.28
CA GLY A 7 16.10 34.97 -12.88
C GLY A 7 15.28 33.82 -13.43
N ARG A 8 15.95 32.93 -14.16
CA ARG A 8 15.42 31.61 -14.47
C ARG A 8 15.64 30.75 -13.23
N GLU A 9 14.71 30.82 -12.29
CA GLU A 9 14.58 29.77 -11.29
C GLU A 9 14.21 28.48 -12.03
N GLY A 10 15.04 27.45 -11.85
CA GLY A 10 14.94 26.18 -12.55
C GLY A 10 13.63 25.50 -12.23
N LEU A 11 12.67 25.61 -13.14
CA LEU A 11 11.52 24.72 -13.15
C LEU A 11 12.05 23.32 -13.45
N ILE A 12 12.15 22.47 -12.43
CA ILE A 12 12.18 21.03 -12.64
C ILE A 12 10.85 20.72 -13.33
N LEU A 13 10.88 20.54 -14.65
CA LEU A 13 9.73 20.02 -15.38
C LEU A 13 9.48 18.62 -14.81
N ALA A 14 8.38 18.47 -14.06
CA ALA A 14 7.91 17.17 -13.61
C ALA A 14 7.82 16.24 -14.83
N ALA A 15 8.55 15.13 -14.82
CA ALA A 15 8.61 14.19 -15.93
C ALA A 15 7.25 13.46 -16.14
N PHE A 16 6.40 13.46 -15.11
CA PHE A 16 5.10 12.78 -15.07
C PHE A 16 4.04 13.71 -14.49
N ASP A 17 2.78 13.53 -14.90
CA ASP A 17 1.66 14.37 -14.43
C ASP A 17 0.97 13.78 -13.16
N LEU A 18 1.22 12.50 -12.86
CA LEU A 18 0.68 11.73 -11.73
C LEU A 18 1.62 10.56 -11.40
N ILE A 19 1.77 10.23 -10.12
CA ILE A 19 2.40 8.99 -9.65
C ILE A 19 1.35 8.15 -8.91
N ILE A 20 1.25 6.88 -9.27
CA ILE A 20 0.37 5.91 -8.61
C ILE A 20 1.21 5.03 -7.69
N PHE A 21 0.90 5.01 -6.41
CA PHE A 21 1.58 4.20 -5.40
C PHE A 21 0.74 2.97 -5.06
N ASP A 22 1.37 1.81 -4.93
CA ASP A 22 0.78 0.75 -4.10
C ASP A 22 0.82 1.18 -2.62
N TYR A 23 0.06 0.51 -1.76
CA TYR A 23 0.01 0.80 -0.33
C TYR A 23 0.89 -0.12 0.49
N ASP A 24 0.60 -1.41 0.47
CA ASP A 24 1.23 -2.42 1.31
C ASP A 24 2.64 -2.75 0.78
N GLY A 25 3.66 -2.63 1.63
CA GLY A 25 5.06 -2.81 1.25
C GLY A 25 5.69 -1.65 0.46
N VAL A 26 4.92 -0.61 0.12
CA VAL A 26 5.41 0.56 -0.63
C VAL A 26 5.27 1.87 0.16
N VAL A 27 4.07 2.16 0.67
CA VAL A 27 3.81 3.32 1.54
C VAL A 27 3.84 2.89 3.00
N ALA A 28 3.15 1.80 3.31
CA ALA A 28 3.10 1.20 4.64
C ALA A 28 4.01 -0.03 4.69
N ASP A 29 4.87 -0.13 5.69
CA ASP A 29 5.61 -1.34 6.02
C ASP A 29 4.69 -2.34 6.74
N SER A 30 3.63 -2.75 6.04
CA SER A 30 2.66 -3.72 6.53
C SER A 30 3.19 -5.15 6.43
N GLU A 31 4.19 -5.42 5.58
CA GLU A 31 4.78 -6.75 5.44
C GLU A 31 5.49 -7.18 6.72
N LEU A 32 6.30 -6.31 7.33
CA LEU A 32 6.98 -6.62 8.59
C LEU A 32 5.98 -6.88 9.73
N LEU A 33 4.97 -6.01 9.87
CA LEU A 33 3.93 -6.16 10.88
C LEU A 33 3.14 -7.46 10.70
N ASN A 34 2.65 -7.70 9.48
CA ASN A 34 1.82 -8.85 9.15
C ASN A 34 2.55 -10.18 9.37
N ASN A 35 3.84 -10.25 9.02
CA ASN A 35 4.65 -11.45 9.21
C ASN A 35 5.05 -11.66 10.68
N THR A 36 5.30 -10.59 11.43
CA THR A 36 5.49 -10.68 12.89
C THR A 36 4.27 -11.30 13.56
N ILE A 37 3.08 -10.78 13.23
CA ILE A 37 1.82 -11.28 13.79
C ILE A 37 1.53 -12.72 13.36
N LEU A 38 1.84 -13.06 12.10
CA LEU A 38 1.68 -14.42 11.62
C LEU A 38 2.61 -15.39 12.35
N ALA A 39 3.88 -15.04 12.54
CA ALA A 39 4.84 -15.85 13.29
C ALA A 39 4.41 -16.07 14.75
N ASP A 40 3.96 -15.00 15.42
CA ASP A 40 3.42 -15.06 16.79
C ASP A 40 2.19 -16.00 16.84
N LEU A 41 1.23 -15.81 15.93
CA LEU A 41 0.00 -16.59 15.88
C LEU A 41 0.25 -18.07 15.58
N LEU A 42 1.12 -18.38 14.63
CA LEU A 42 1.49 -19.77 14.33
C LEU A 42 2.14 -20.43 15.53
N THR A 43 3.04 -19.72 16.21
CA THR A 43 3.68 -20.23 17.43
C THR A 43 2.66 -20.48 18.54
N ASP A 44 1.68 -19.58 18.74
CA ASP A 44 0.60 -19.75 19.73
C ASP A 44 -0.25 -21.01 19.48
N VAL A 45 -0.48 -21.37 18.22
CA VAL A 45 -1.28 -22.56 17.86
C VAL A 45 -0.45 -23.85 17.77
N GLY A 46 0.80 -23.82 18.23
CA GLY A 46 1.67 -24.99 18.27
C GLY A 46 2.40 -25.28 16.95
N MET A 47 2.54 -24.28 16.08
CA MET A 47 3.31 -24.32 14.83
C MET A 47 4.51 -23.36 14.92
N PRO A 48 5.62 -23.76 15.60
CA PRO A 48 6.73 -22.86 15.90
C PRO A 48 7.28 -22.20 14.64
N THR A 49 7.20 -20.87 14.59
CA THR A 49 7.59 -20.06 13.43
C THR A 49 8.27 -18.80 13.93
N THR A 50 9.50 -18.57 13.48
CA THR A 50 10.21 -17.31 13.78
C THR A 50 9.80 -16.20 12.80
N LEU A 51 10.10 -14.94 13.14
CA LEU A 51 9.92 -13.84 12.18
C LEU A 51 10.73 -14.08 10.90
N ASP A 52 11.98 -14.54 11.01
CA ASP A 52 12.82 -14.83 9.85
C ASP A 52 12.23 -15.94 8.96
N ASP A 53 11.66 -16.99 9.57
CA ASP A 53 10.91 -18.02 8.83
C ASP A 53 9.74 -17.40 8.07
N ALA A 54 8.95 -16.56 8.74
CA ALA A 54 7.78 -15.94 8.15
C ALA A 54 8.15 -15.00 7.01
N LEU A 55 9.16 -14.15 7.22
CA LEU A 55 9.67 -13.24 6.19
C LEU A 55 10.20 -14.00 4.97
N SER A 56 10.92 -15.10 5.18
CA SER A 56 11.46 -15.92 4.09
C SER A 56 10.36 -16.67 3.33
N ALA A 57 9.30 -17.11 4.00
CA ALA A 57 8.32 -18.03 3.43
C ALA A 57 7.04 -17.34 2.92
N TYR A 58 6.62 -16.24 3.54
CA TYR A 58 5.25 -15.71 3.40
C TYR A 58 5.16 -14.25 2.90
N VAL A 59 6.26 -13.49 2.90
CA VAL A 59 6.29 -12.11 2.36
C VAL A 59 5.82 -12.05 0.91
N GLY A 60 5.05 -11.00 0.59
CA GLY A 60 4.49 -10.76 -0.74
C GLY A 60 3.46 -11.79 -1.23
N LYS A 61 3.06 -12.77 -0.40
CA LYS A 61 2.10 -13.80 -0.78
C LYS A 61 0.70 -13.47 -0.28
N ARG A 62 -0.31 -13.93 -1.02
CA ARG A 62 -1.70 -13.83 -0.59
C ARG A 62 -1.94 -14.81 0.55
N TRP A 63 -2.90 -14.52 1.42
CA TRP A 63 -3.26 -15.40 2.53
C TRP A 63 -3.44 -16.87 2.12
N LEU A 64 -4.18 -17.14 1.04
CA LEU A 64 -4.42 -18.51 0.58
C LEU A 64 -3.13 -19.24 0.17
N ASP A 65 -2.16 -18.51 -0.38
CA ASP A 65 -0.86 -19.08 -0.75
C ASP A 65 -0.02 -19.35 0.51
N CYS A 66 -0.07 -18.45 1.51
CA CYS A 66 0.56 -18.68 2.81
C CYS A 66 -0.05 -19.88 3.53
N LEU A 67 -1.38 -19.98 3.56
CA LEU A 67 -2.10 -21.07 4.21
C LEU A 67 -1.67 -22.42 3.65
N ALA A 68 -1.59 -22.55 2.32
CA ALA A 68 -1.14 -23.79 1.68
C ALA A 68 0.29 -24.17 2.08
N LEU A 69 1.20 -23.20 2.22
CA LEU A 69 2.57 -23.43 2.67
C LEU A 69 2.64 -23.83 4.15
N ILE A 70 1.84 -23.19 4.99
CA ILE A 70 1.73 -23.50 6.42
C ILE A 70 1.20 -24.93 6.59
N GLU A 71 0.12 -25.27 5.89
CA GLU A 71 -0.48 -26.60 5.95
C GLU A 71 0.44 -27.70 5.41
N ALA A 72 1.22 -27.39 4.36
CA ALA A 72 2.24 -28.30 3.86
C ALA A 72 3.38 -28.53 4.88
N ARG A 73 3.71 -27.54 5.72
CA ARG A 73 4.78 -27.61 6.71
C ARG A 73 4.33 -28.25 8.03
N PHE A 74 3.14 -27.92 8.51
CA PHE A 74 2.69 -28.25 9.87
C PHE A 74 1.42 -29.12 9.92
N GLY A 75 0.75 -29.33 8.78
CA GLY A 75 -0.56 -29.97 8.72
C GLY A 75 -1.71 -28.98 8.86
N PRO A 76 -2.96 -29.47 8.92
CA PRO A 76 -4.16 -28.63 8.87
C PRO A 76 -4.17 -27.52 9.93
N CYS A 77 -4.53 -26.31 9.50
CA CYS A 77 -4.64 -25.16 10.39
C CYS A 77 -5.95 -25.18 11.20
N PRO A 78 -5.98 -24.60 12.41
CA PRO A 78 -7.22 -24.38 13.14
C PRO A 78 -8.20 -23.51 12.36
N GLU A 79 -9.51 -23.77 12.52
CA GLU A 79 -10.55 -22.89 12.01
C GLU A 79 -10.41 -21.47 12.61
N GLY A 80 -10.67 -20.45 11.80
CA GLY A 80 -10.60 -19.05 12.24
C GLY A 80 -9.18 -18.46 12.33
N LEU A 81 -8.12 -19.19 11.95
CA LEU A 81 -6.75 -18.66 11.95
C LEU A 81 -6.62 -17.35 11.16
N HIS A 82 -7.28 -17.26 10.00
CA HIS A 82 -7.29 -16.05 9.17
C HIS A 82 -7.96 -14.87 9.86
N ASP A 83 -9.09 -15.11 10.52
CA ASP A 83 -9.87 -14.07 11.19
C ASP A 83 -9.11 -13.54 12.40
N GLU A 84 -8.47 -14.44 13.15
CA GLU A 84 -7.62 -14.08 14.29
C GLU A 84 -6.36 -13.31 13.84
N TRP A 85 -5.71 -13.75 12.75
CA TRP A 85 -4.60 -13.01 12.14
C TRP A 85 -5.03 -11.60 11.74
N THR A 86 -6.12 -11.48 11.00
CA THR A 86 -6.69 -10.19 10.57
C THR A 86 -7.01 -9.30 11.78
N ARG A 87 -7.68 -9.86 12.80
CA ARG A 87 -8.02 -9.14 14.04
C ARG A 87 -6.77 -8.61 14.75
N ARG A 88 -5.72 -9.42 14.86
CA ARG A 88 -4.44 -9.00 15.49
C ARG A 88 -3.74 -7.92 14.66
N CYS A 89 -3.74 -8.03 13.33
CA CYS A 89 -3.21 -6.98 12.43
C CYS A 89 -3.92 -5.65 12.66
N HIS A 90 -5.26 -5.64 12.66
CA HIS A 90 -6.04 -4.43 12.91
C HIS A 90 -5.85 -3.86 14.32
N ALA A 91 -5.58 -4.70 15.33
CA ALA A 91 -5.34 -4.24 16.70
C ALA A 91 -3.95 -3.59 16.88
N ARG A 92 -2.92 -4.13 16.23
CA ARG A 92 -1.52 -3.67 16.37
C ARG A 92 -1.17 -2.53 15.42
N ALA A 93 -1.75 -2.52 14.22
CA ALA A 93 -1.42 -1.52 13.19
C ALA A 93 -1.54 -0.05 13.63
N PRO A 94 -2.55 0.37 14.42
CA PRO A 94 -2.64 1.75 14.88
C PRO A 94 -1.47 2.23 15.74
N VAL A 95 -0.67 1.30 16.31
CA VAL A 95 0.45 1.59 17.22
C VAL A 95 1.80 1.21 16.61
N GLU A 96 1.84 0.17 15.77
CA GLU A 96 3.08 -0.44 15.28
C GLU A 96 3.34 -0.20 13.79
N LEU A 97 2.31 0.04 12.98
CA LEU A 97 2.50 0.22 11.54
C LEU A 97 3.40 1.43 11.28
N ALA A 98 4.38 1.29 10.40
CA ALA A 98 5.33 2.34 10.06
C ALA A 98 5.30 2.62 8.55
N PRO A 99 5.67 3.83 8.11
CA PRO A 99 5.92 4.06 6.70
C PRO A 99 7.17 3.27 6.27
N VAL A 100 7.21 2.84 5.00
CA VAL A 100 8.42 2.24 4.44
C VAL A 100 9.58 3.22 4.50
N ALA A 101 10.78 2.71 4.81
CA ALA A 101 11.98 3.54 4.92
C ALA A 101 12.21 4.37 3.64
N GLY A 102 12.34 5.69 3.79
CA GLY A 102 12.53 6.63 2.68
C GLY A 102 11.25 6.98 1.90
N ALA A 103 10.10 6.37 2.21
CA ALA A 103 8.85 6.69 1.52
C ALA A 103 8.42 8.14 1.76
N LEU A 104 8.53 8.64 3.00
CA LEU A 104 8.21 10.03 3.33
C LEU A 104 9.14 11.01 2.61
N ASP A 105 10.46 10.77 2.66
CA ASP A 105 11.45 11.62 1.98
C ASP A 105 11.22 11.65 0.46
N PHE A 106 10.88 10.51 -0.15
CA PHE A 106 10.53 10.43 -1.56
C PHE A 106 9.30 11.28 -1.88
N LEU A 107 8.25 11.18 -1.04
CA LEU A 107 7.04 11.99 -1.15
C LEU A 107 7.34 13.48 -0.91
N GLU A 108 8.28 13.86 -0.07
CA GLU A 108 8.62 15.27 0.12
C GLU A 108 9.44 15.84 -1.03
N SER A 109 10.29 15.02 -1.66
CA SER A 109 11.19 15.44 -2.75
C SER A 109 10.49 15.75 -4.08
N ARG A 110 9.17 15.49 -4.19
CA ARG A 110 8.43 15.47 -5.46
C ARG A 110 7.22 16.40 -5.43
N GLY A 111 6.84 16.95 -6.59
CA GLY A 111 5.72 17.90 -6.74
C GLY A 111 4.53 17.36 -7.53
N GLU A 112 4.63 16.15 -8.06
CA GLU A 112 3.60 15.52 -8.89
C GLU A 112 2.35 15.19 -8.07
N ARG A 113 1.22 15.09 -8.77
CA ARG A 113 0.00 14.55 -8.19
C ARG A 113 0.21 13.09 -7.79
N ARG A 114 -0.54 12.63 -6.79
CA ARG A 114 -0.39 11.31 -6.20
C ARG A 114 -1.72 10.66 -5.93
N CYS A 115 -1.80 9.36 -6.18
CA CYS A 115 -2.86 8.52 -5.69
C CYS A 115 -2.30 7.18 -5.20
N ILE A 116 -3.11 6.49 -4.40
CA ILE A 116 -2.83 5.13 -3.96
C ILE A 116 -3.75 4.21 -4.73
N ALA A 117 -3.21 3.13 -5.28
CA ALA A 117 -3.93 2.03 -5.90
C ALA A 117 -3.66 0.76 -5.10
N SER A 118 -4.60 0.34 -4.28
CA SER A 118 -4.46 -0.87 -3.45
C SER A 118 -5.74 -1.70 -3.44
N SER A 119 -5.59 -3.01 -3.26
CA SER A 119 -6.68 -3.95 -3.02
C SER A 119 -7.12 -4.01 -1.56
N SER A 120 -6.37 -3.37 -0.66
CA SER A 120 -6.67 -3.37 0.77
C SER A 120 -7.91 -2.55 1.12
N PRO A 121 -8.59 -2.87 2.23
CA PRO A 121 -9.75 -2.13 2.70
C PRO A 121 -9.46 -0.64 2.89
N LEU A 122 -10.45 0.21 2.60
CA LEU A 122 -10.30 1.67 2.67
C LEU A 122 -10.01 2.17 4.09
N ASP A 123 -10.58 1.52 5.11
CA ASP A 123 -10.33 1.81 6.52
C ASP A 123 -8.88 1.49 6.91
N TRP A 124 -8.31 0.39 6.41
CA TRP A 124 -6.89 0.05 6.58
C TRP A 124 -5.96 1.12 6.00
N ILE A 125 -6.23 1.54 4.76
CA ILE A 125 -5.45 2.57 4.07
C ILE A 125 -5.58 3.92 4.80
N THR A 126 -6.81 4.32 5.12
CA THR A 126 -7.08 5.61 5.79
C THR A 126 -6.42 5.68 7.16
N MET A 127 -6.44 4.57 7.91
CA MET A 127 -5.82 4.47 9.23
C MET A 127 -4.30 4.68 9.15
N GLY A 128 -3.60 3.96 8.27
CA GLY A 128 -2.14 4.14 8.18
C GLY A 128 -1.75 5.49 7.59
N LEU A 129 -2.47 6.02 6.59
CA LEU A 129 -2.22 7.37 6.09
C LEU A 129 -2.40 8.45 7.17
N THR A 130 -3.42 8.31 8.01
CA THR A 130 -3.63 9.22 9.15
C THR A 130 -2.47 9.13 10.13
N ARG A 131 -2.03 7.89 10.44
CA ARG A 131 -0.92 7.63 11.34
C ARG A 131 0.42 8.18 10.82
N PHE A 132 0.64 8.16 9.50
CA PHE A 132 1.86 8.68 8.87
C PHE A 132 1.81 10.20 8.62
N GLY A 133 0.70 10.87 8.94
CA GLY A 133 0.52 12.28 8.61
C GLY A 133 0.31 12.55 7.10
N LEU A 134 -0.01 11.52 6.31
CA LEU A 134 -0.17 11.57 4.86
C LEU A 134 -1.61 11.73 4.38
N ALA A 135 -2.57 11.90 5.29
CA ALA A 135 -3.99 11.99 4.96
C ALA A 135 -4.33 13.10 3.95
N SER A 136 -3.56 14.20 3.94
CA SER A 136 -3.70 15.32 3.00
C SER A 136 -2.74 15.26 1.80
N THR A 137 -1.79 14.33 1.79
CA THR A 137 -0.75 14.21 0.77
C THR A 137 -1.24 13.53 -0.51
N PHE A 138 -2.23 12.64 -0.39
CA PHE A 138 -2.83 11.94 -1.51
C PHE A 138 -4.17 12.58 -1.87
N GLY A 139 -4.52 12.63 -3.17
CA GLY A 139 -5.79 13.17 -3.67
C GLY A 139 -7.05 12.37 -3.30
N GLY A 140 -6.97 11.54 -2.25
CA GLY A 140 -7.91 10.49 -1.90
C GLY A 140 -7.36 9.10 -2.29
N PRO A 141 -7.54 8.07 -1.44
CA PRO A 141 -7.18 6.69 -1.78
C PRO A 141 -8.09 6.15 -2.89
N VAL A 142 -7.50 5.45 -3.88
CA VAL A 142 -8.23 4.73 -4.92
C VAL A 142 -8.16 3.24 -4.59
N SER A 143 -9.30 2.63 -4.27
CA SER A 143 -9.36 1.17 -4.18
C SER A 143 -9.43 0.60 -5.59
N VAL A 144 -8.44 -0.20 -5.98
CA VAL A 144 -8.46 -0.95 -7.25
C VAL A 144 -8.98 -2.34 -6.93
N ARG A 145 -10.30 -2.53 -7.08
CA ARG A 145 -10.90 -3.87 -7.02
C ARG A 145 -10.85 -4.49 -8.41
N PRO A 146 -10.41 -5.74 -8.59
CA PRO A 146 -10.60 -6.43 -9.86
C PRO A 146 -12.11 -6.49 -10.15
N SER A 147 -12.53 -5.86 -11.24
CA SER A 147 -13.91 -5.93 -11.71
C SER A 147 -14.18 -7.35 -12.20
N THR A 148 -15.23 -8.01 -11.71
CA THR A 148 -15.68 -9.32 -12.19
C THR A 148 -16.45 -9.24 -13.52
N SER A 149 -16.33 -8.13 -14.27
CA SER A 149 -17.02 -7.96 -15.55
C SER A 149 -16.07 -8.29 -16.70
N PRO A 150 -16.46 -9.17 -17.66
CA PRO A 150 -15.59 -9.61 -18.75
C PRO A 150 -15.42 -8.56 -19.86
N VAL A 151 -15.90 -7.33 -19.67
CA VAL A 151 -15.75 -6.21 -20.59
C VAL A 151 -15.27 -4.98 -19.81
N ALA A 152 -13.96 -4.83 -19.68
CA ALA A 152 -13.33 -3.54 -19.42
C ALA A 152 -11.90 -3.55 -19.97
N SER A 153 -11.62 -2.60 -20.85
CA SER A 153 -10.26 -2.18 -21.22
C SER A 153 -9.41 -1.95 -19.95
N PRO A 154 -8.07 -2.17 -19.97
CA PRO A 154 -7.19 -2.02 -18.81
C PRO A 154 -6.93 -0.54 -18.51
N THR A 155 -7.99 0.25 -18.39
CA THR A 155 -7.91 1.63 -17.92
C THR A 155 -8.17 1.60 -16.44
N PRO A 156 -7.16 1.81 -15.56
CA PRO A 156 -7.41 1.98 -14.14
C PRO A 156 -8.35 3.18 -13.99
N THR A 157 -9.58 2.94 -13.53
CA THR A 157 -10.53 4.01 -13.22
C THR A 157 -10.05 4.69 -11.94
N CYS A 158 -9.07 5.57 -12.11
CA CYS A 158 -8.58 6.48 -11.08
C CYS A 158 -9.67 7.51 -10.78
N SER A 159 -10.51 7.23 -9.78
CA SER A 159 -11.47 8.19 -9.23
C SER A 159 -10.74 9.17 -8.29
N CYS A 160 -9.74 9.90 -8.82
CA CYS A 160 -8.87 10.76 -8.02
C CYS A 160 -9.51 12.09 -7.61
N MET A 161 -10.73 12.43 -8.04
CA MET A 161 -11.34 13.74 -7.73
C MET A 161 -12.87 13.70 -7.71
N PRO A 162 -13.54 14.43 -6.80
CA PRO A 162 -14.91 14.86 -7.03
C PRO A 162 -14.97 15.79 -8.28
N PRO A 163 -16.03 15.72 -9.10
CA PRO A 163 -16.18 16.62 -10.26
C PRO A 163 -16.14 18.09 -9.79
N PRO A 164 -15.44 19.02 -10.52
CA PRO A 164 -15.32 19.06 -11.98
C PRO A 164 -13.89 18.92 -12.54
N LYS A 165 -12.91 18.45 -11.75
CA LYS A 165 -11.48 18.44 -12.15
C LYS A 165 -10.97 17.12 -12.73
N CYS A 166 -11.85 16.16 -12.99
CA CYS A 166 -11.49 14.87 -13.58
C CYS A 166 -11.16 15.04 -15.08
N ARG A 167 -9.86 15.20 -15.41
CA ARG A 167 -9.37 14.97 -16.79
C ARG A 167 -8.65 13.63 -16.82
N PRO A 168 -8.98 12.73 -17.76
CA PRO A 168 -8.23 11.49 -17.95
C PRO A 168 -6.77 11.82 -18.30
N ILE A 169 -5.84 11.19 -17.58
CA ILE A 169 -4.40 11.30 -17.86
C ILE A 169 -4.03 10.16 -18.81
N PRO A 170 -3.33 10.42 -19.92
CA PRO A 170 -2.87 9.37 -20.82
C PRO A 170 -1.90 8.41 -20.12
N PRO A 171 -1.91 7.10 -20.43
CA PRO A 171 -1.02 6.12 -19.80
C PRO A 171 0.46 6.45 -19.93
N GLU A 172 0.88 7.11 -21.00
CA GLU A 172 2.26 7.55 -21.26
C GLU A 172 2.75 8.67 -20.34
N ARG A 173 1.87 9.21 -19.48
CA ARG A 173 2.18 10.25 -18.49
C ARG A 173 1.94 9.81 -17.04
N LEU A 174 1.64 8.52 -16.84
CA LEU A 174 1.59 7.81 -15.56
C LEU A 174 2.98 7.29 -15.18
#